data_AF-A0A432QS03-F1
#
_entry.id   AF-A0A432QS03-F1
#
_cell.length_a   1.000
_cell.length_b   1.000
_cell.length_c   1.000
_cell.angle_alpha   90.00
_cell.angle_beta   90.00
_cell.angle_gamma   90.00
#
_symmetry.space_group_name_H-M   'P 1'
#
loop_
_entity.id
_entity.type
_entity.pdbx_description
1 polymer ?
#
loop_
_entity_poly.entity_id
_entity_poly.type
_entity_poly.pdbx_seq_one_letter_code
_entity_poly.pdbx_strand_id
1 'polypeptide(L)' 'MDELQRLKKLLLEKSYREGTFTLTSGKTSDFYIDGKQTTLDAEGGYL' A
#
# COMPACT_ATOMS: atom_id res chain seq x y z
N MET A 1 5.97 -18.11 7.30
CA MET A 1 5.68 -16.66 7.27
C MET A 1 4.19 -16.53 7.48
N ASP A 2 3.79 -15.79 8.50
CA ASP A 2 2.38 -15.57 8.84
C ASP A 2 1.67 -14.75 7.73
N GLU A 3 0.35 -14.86 7.60
CA GLU A 3 -0.44 -14.16 6.56
C GLU A 3 -0.24 -12.65 6.66
N LEU A 4 -0.20 -12.11 7.88
CA LEU A 4 0.12 -10.71 8.14
C LEU A 4 1.49 -10.28 7.59
N GLN A 5 2.50 -11.15 7.70
CA GLN A 5 3.84 -10.86 7.19
C GLN A 5 3.87 -10.84 5.65
N ARG A 6 3.12 -11.74 5.01
CA ARG A 6 2.98 -11.80 3.55
C ARG A 6 2.24 -10.58 3.03
N LEU A 7 1.13 -10.21 3.66
CA LEU A 7 0.35 -9.02 3.30
C LEU A 7 1.20 -7.75 3.45
N LYS A 8 1.94 -7.62 4.55
CA LYS A 8 2.86 -6.49 4.77
C LYS A 8 3.88 -6.39 3.65
N LYS A 9 4.49 -7.51 3.24
CA LYS A 9 5.45 -7.53 2.13
C LYS A 9 4.80 -7.05 0.83
N LEU A 10 3.62 -7.57 0.51
CA LEU A 10 2.90 -7.23 -0.71
C LEU A 10 2.47 -5.75 -0.74
N LEU A 11 2.03 -5.19 0.40
CA LEU A 11 1.71 -3.77 0.53
C LEU A 11 2.94 -2.87 0.30
N LEU A 12 4.09 -3.26 0.85
CA LEU A 12 5.35 -2.52 0.67
C LEU A 12 5.82 -2.53 -0.79
N GLU A 13 5.66 -3.66 -1.49
CA GLU A 13 6.08 -3.80 -2.88
C GLU A 13 5.14 -3.07 -3.85
N LYS A 14 3.82 -3.25 -3.68
CA LYS A 14 2.83 -2.83 -4.68
C LYS A 14 2.18 -1.49 -4.38
N SER A 15 1.88 -1.22 -3.11
CA SER A 15 0.99 -0.13 -2.72
C SER A 15 1.71 1.06 -2.09
N TYR A 16 2.86 0.85 -1.45
CA TYR A 16 3.61 1.88 -0.74
C TYR A 16 4.52 2.70 -1.67
N ARG A 17 4.50 4.03 -1.52
CA ARG A 17 5.41 4.97 -2.16
C ARG A 17 5.89 6.01 -1.16
N GLU A 18 7.20 6.24 -1.11
CA GLU A 18 7.82 7.29 -0.29
C GLU A 18 8.07 8.55 -1.13
N GLY A 19 7.87 9.72 -0.53
CA GLY A 19 8.00 11.01 -1.21
C GLY A 19 6.97 12.04 -0.72
N THR A 20 7.01 13.26 -1.26
CA THR A 20 6.05 14.30 -0.84
C THR A 20 4.78 14.26 -1.68
N PHE A 21 3.65 13.97 -1.05
CA PHE A 21 2.34 13.90 -1.67
C PHE A 21 1.40 14.93 -1.07
N THR A 22 0.69 15.68 -1.91
CA THR A 22 -0.44 16.52 -1.47
C THR A 22 -1.71 15.68 -1.45
N LEU A 23 -2.30 15.52 -0.27
CA LEU A 23 -3.53 14.78 -0.05
C LEU A 23 -4.75 15.59 -0.51
N THR A 24 -5.88 14.92 -0.68
CA THR A 24 -7.18 15.56 -1.00
C THR A 24 -7.64 16.56 0.06
N SER A 25 -7.15 16.43 1.30
CA SER A 25 -7.37 17.40 2.38
C SER A 25 -6.55 18.69 2.25
N GLY A 26 -5.66 18.78 1.27
CA GLY A 26 -4.70 19.88 1.09
C GLY A 26 -3.45 19.77 1.97
N LYS A 27 -3.37 18.78 2.87
CA LYS A 27 -2.17 18.51 3.67
C LYS A 27 -1.13 17.75 2.86
N THR A 28 0.14 17.88 3.25
CA THR A 28 1.23 17.07 2.69
C THR A 28 1.52 15.83 3.54
N SER A 29 1.87 14.73 2.91
CA SER A 29 2.40 13.51 3.54
C SER A 29 3.73 13.14 2.89
N ASP A 30 4.59 12.49 3.65
CA ASP A 30 5.88 11.91 3.26
C ASP A 30 5.76 10.50 2.64
N PHE A 31 4.54 9.97 2.53
CA PHE A 31 4.26 8.71 1.85
C PHE A 31 2.84 8.68 1.26
N TYR A 32 2.60 7.72 0.39
CA TYR A 32 1.30 7.40 -0.16
C TYR A 32 1.09 5.88 -0.23
N ILE A 33 -0.15 5.43 -0.01
CA ILE A 33 -0.53 4.02 -0.10
C ILE A 33 -1.72 3.89 -1.06
N ASP A 34 -1.50 3.28 -2.23
CA ASP A 34 -2.56 2.93 -3.18
C ASP A 34 -3.05 1.50 -2.95
N GLY A 35 -4.00 1.32 -2.04
CA GLY A 35 -4.54 0.00 -1.69
C GLY A 35 -5.21 -0.75 -2.85
N LYS A 36 -5.52 -0.08 -3.97
CA LYS A 36 -6.05 -0.75 -5.18
C LYS A 36 -5.04 -1.73 -5.76
N GLN A 37 -3.74 -1.45 -5.67
CA GLN A 37 -2.70 -2.32 -6.22
C GLN A 37 -2.62 -3.68 -5.50
N THR A 38 -2.87 -3.69 -4.18
CA THR A 38 -2.90 -4.93 -3.40
C THR A 38 -4.27 -5.62 -3.50
N THR A 39 -5.38 -4.88 -3.44
CA THR A 39 -6.72 -5.50 -3.46
C THR A 39 -7.13 -6.09 -4.81
N LEU A 40 -6.58 -5.57 -5.92
CA LEU A 40 -6.78 -6.12 -7.27
C LEU A 40 -5.74 -7.18 -7.66
N ASP A 41 -4.80 -7.49 -6.77
CA ASP A 41 -3.87 -8.59 -6.93
C ASP A 41 -4.49 -9.90 -6.45
N ALA A 42 -4.22 -11.02 -7.15
CA ALA A 42 -4.82 -12.30 -6.81
C ALA A 42 -4.39 -12.81 -5.42
N GLU A 43 -3.12 -12.61 -5.04
CA GLU A 43 -2.63 -12.96 -3.70
C GLU A 43 -3.10 -11.91 -2.68
N GLY A 44 -3.03 -10.62 -3.04
CA GLY A 44 -3.40 -9.53 -2.14
C GLY A 44 -4.89 -9.39 -1.84
N GLY A 45 -5.78 -9.89 -2.69
CA GLY A 45 -7.21 -9.99 -2.39
C GLY A 45 -7.58 -11.20 -1.53
N TYR A 46 -6.69 -12.19 -1.43
CA TYR A 46 -6.84 -13.36 -0.55
C TYR A 46 -6.28 -13.10 0.85
N LEU A 47 -5.12 -12.45 0.93
CA LEU A 47 -4.41 -12.11 2.17
C LEU A 47 -5.08 -10.95 2.92
#